data_AF-A0A7C8YCL5-F1
#
_entry.id   AF-A0A7C8YCL5-F1
#
_cell.length_a   1.000
_cell.length_b   1.000
_cell.length_c   1.000
_cell.angle_alpha   90.00
_cell.angle_beta   90.00
_cell.angle_gamma   90.00
#
_symmetry.space_group_name_H-M   'P 1'
#
loop_
_entity.id
_entity.type
_entity.pdbx_description
1 polymer ?
#
loop_
_entity_poly.entity_id
_entity_poly.type
_entity_poly.pdbx_seq_one_letter_code
_entity_poly.pdbx_strand_id
1 'polypeptide(L)'
;MSCCCEREMDGKSSPISVSSLATILSFLLLSLQLKWGVRAQMTPPRFDGLVYGETAEFNPENILIEAFFDPVCPDTRDAWPSLKQALHYYGSRLSLIVHPFPLPYHDNAFVTSWALHIVNGLNSSATYPLWESFF
;
A
#
# COMPACT_ATOMS: atom_id res chain seq x y z
N MET A 1 16.76 61.52 -49.28
CA MET A 1 18.00 60.89 -48.76
C MET A 1 18.10 61.24 -47.29
N SER A 2 17.64 60.33 -46.41
CA SER A 2 17.68 60.49 -44.96
C SER A 2 18.60 59.42 -44.37
N CYS A 3 19.44 59.83 -43.42
CA CYS A 3 20.37 58.98 -42.67
C CYS A 3 19.68 57.77 -42.04
N CYS A 4 20.23 56.59 -42.25
CA CYS A 4 20.07 55.47 -41.33
C CYS A 4 21.11 55.63 -40.21
N CYS A 5 20.67 55.48 -38.97
CA CYS A 5 21.50 55.60 -37.78
C CYS A 5 21.92 54.17 -37.38
N GLU A 6 23.18 53.78 -37.62
CA GLU A 6 23.76 52.60 -36.98
C GLU A 6 23.68 52.76 -35.45
N ARG A 7 22.93 51.89 -34.79
CA ARG A 7 23.00 51.70 -33.34
C ARG A 7 23.90 50.51 -33.07
N GLU A 8 25.12 50.79 -32.63
CA GLU A 8 26.05 49.82 -32.04
C GLU A 8 25.38 49.19 -30.80
N MET A 9 25.21 47.86 -30.78
CA MET A 9 24.80 47.13 -29.58
C MET A 9 26.05 46.67 -28.84
N ASP A 10 26.52 47.49 -27.90
CA ASP A 10 27.61 47.14 -26.98
C ASP A 10 27.19 46.02 -26.02
N GLY A 11 27.49 44.77 -26.40
CA GLY A 11 27.38 43.59 -25.57
C GLY A 11 28.47 43.58 -24.48
N LYS A 12 28.24 44.29 -23.37
CA LYS A 12 29.15 44.26 -22.22
C LYS A 12 28.88 43.05 -21.33
N SER A 13 29.63 41.97 -21.53
CA SER A 13 29.68 40.85 -20.60
C SER A 13 30.29 41.32 -19.27
N SER A 14 29.49 41.39 -18.20
CA SER A 14 29.97 41.73 -16.86
C SER A 14 30.80 40.58 -16.28
N PRO A 15 31.97 40.85 -15.68
CA PRO A 15 32.82 39.82 -15.10
C PRO A 15 32.15 39.24 -13.86
N ILE A 16 32.01 37.91 -13.82
CA ILE A 16 31.47 37.17 -12.69
C ILE A 16 32.41 37.39 -11.49
N SER A 17 31.89 38.00 -10.41
CA SER A 17 32.66 38.26 -9.19
C SER A 17 33.19 36.95 -8.60
N VAL A 18 34.46 36.93 -8.18
CA VAL A 18 35.12 35.76 -7.55
C VAL A 18 34.34 35.27 -6.31
N SER A 19 33.65 36.18 -5.61
CA SER A 19 32.76 35.83 -4.49
C SER A 19 31.56 34.99 -4.92
N SER A 20 30.99 35.23 -6.11
CA SER A 20 29.89 34.43 -6.65
C SER A 20 30.37 33.04 -7.08
N LEU A 21 31.59 32.91 -7.58
CA LEU A 21 32.15 31.60 -7.93
C LEU A 21 32.40 30.75 -6.67
N ALA A 22 32.87 31.37 -5.59
CA ALA A 22 33.09 30.69 -4.31
C ALA A 22 31.78 30.20 -3.66
N THR A 23 30.71 30.99 -3.72
CA THR A 23 29.40 30.57 -3.17
C THR A 23 28.77 29.44 -3.98
N ILE A 24 28.87 29.49 -5.31
CA ILE A 24 28.41 28.41 -6.19
C ILE A 24 29.19 27.13 -5.90
N LEU A 25 30.51 27.20 -5.78
CA LEU A 25 31.35 26.04 -5.49
C LEU A 25 31.03 25.43 -4.11
N SER A 26 30.81 26.27 -3.10
CA SER A 26 30.41 25.84 -1.76
C SER A 26 29.04 25.14 -1.76
N PHE A 27 28.07 25.67 -2.50
CA PHE A 27 26.76 25.02 -2.67
C PHE A 27 26.86 23.67 -3.40
N LEU A 28 27.70 23.58 -4.43
CA LEU A 28 27.97 22.33 -5.15
C LEU A 28 28.67 21.29 -4.27
N LEU A 29 29.62 21.71 -3.44
CA LEU A 29 30.28 20.83 -2.48
C LEU A 29 29.27 20.33 -1.44
N LEU A 30 28.41 21.21 -0.90
CA LEU A 30 27.41 20.84 0.09
C LEU A 30 26.36 19.86 -0.48
N SER A 31 25.91 20.07 -1.73
CA SER A 31 24.96 19.16 -2.38
C SER A 31 25.57 17.80 -2.68
N LEU A 32 26.87 17.74 -3.00
CA LEU A 32 27.59 16.48 -3.23
C LEU A 32 27.76 15.64 -1.95
N GLN A 33 27.83 16.28 -0.79
CA GLN A 33 27.89 15.60 0.51
C GLN A 33 26.52 15.14 1.01
N LEU A 34 25.42 15.67 0.47
CA LEU A 34 24.06 15.37 0.90
C LEU A 34 23.53 14.15 0.13
N LYS A 35 23.92 12.95 0.58
CA LYS A 35 23.36 11.68 0.05
C LYS A 35 21.88 11.58 0.44
N TRP A 36 20.99 11.98 -0.45
CA TRP A 36 19.56 11.74 -0.31
C TRP A 36 19.28 10.25 -0.55
N GLY A 37 19.33 9.46 0.51
CA GLY A 37 18.90 8.07 0.48
C GLY A 37 17.38 8.01 0.34
N VAL A 38 16.88 7.93 -0.89
CA VAL A 38 15.48 7.56 -1.13
C VAL A 38 15.36 6.07 -0.79
N ARG A 39 14.89 5.78 0.42
CA ARG A 39 14.49 4.42 0.77
C ARG A 39 13.22 4.13 -0.03
N ALA A 40 13.31 3.28 -1.04
CA ALA A 40 12.12 2.82 -1.74
C ALA A 40 11.13 2.26 -0.70
N GLN A 41 9.85 2.60 -0.84
CA GLN A 41 8.82 2.00 -0.01
C GLN A 41 8.81 0.50 -0.31
N MET A 42 9.13 -0.32 0.69
CA MET A 42 9.01 -1.77 0.56
C MET A 42 7.54 -2.07 0.34
N THR A 43 7.19 -2.54 -0.87
CA THR A 43 5.89 -3.16 -1.10
C THR A 43 5.75 -4.30 -0.09
N PRO A 44 4.67 -4.34 0.72
CA PRO A 44 4.47 -5.43 1.67
C PRO A 44 4.62 -6.76 0.93
N PRO A 45 5.44 -7.70 1.45
CA PRO A 45 5.70 -8.97 0.76
C PRO A 45 4.46 -9.89 0.75
N ARG A 46 3.38 -9.50 1.44
CA ARG A 46 2.14 -10.26 1.57
C ARG A 46 0.97 -9.31 1.37
N PHE A 47 -0.05 -9.81 0.69
CA PHE A 47 -1.35 -9.16 0.64
C PHE A 47 -1.89 -9.01 2.07
N ASP A 48 -2.55 -7.88 2.34
CA ASP A 48 -3.32 -7.72 3.57
C ASP A 48 -4.45 -8.77 3.59
N GLY A 49 -4.93 -9.12 4.78
CA GLY A 49 -6.01 -10.09 4.97
C GLY A 49 -5.58 -11.45 5.53
N LEU A 50 -6.61 -12.24 5.80
CA LEU A 50 -6.56 -13.54 6.45
C LEU A 50 -6.80 -14.59 5.36
N VAL A 51 -5.86 -15.52 5.18
CA VAL A 51 -5.97 -16.58 4.16
C VAL A 51 -6.83 -17.72 4.69
N TYR A 52 -7.87 -18.10 3.95
CA TYR A 52 -8.76 -19.20 4.32
C TYR A 52 -8.26 -20.57 3.81
N GLY A 53 -8.27 -21.58 4.70
CA GLY A 53 -7.96 -22.98 4.37
C GLY A 53 -6.57 -23.46 4.81
N GLU A 54 -6.34 -24.77 4.71
CA GLU A 54 -5.06 -25.41 5.02
C GLU A 54 -4.10 -25.27 3.83
N THR A 55 -3.47 -24.10 3.72
CA THR A 55 -2.11 -23.86 3.23
C THR A 55 -2.02 -22.37 2.94
N ALA A 56 -1.08 -21.70 3.61
CA ALA A 56 -0.75 -20.30 3.39
C ALA A 56 -0.08 -20.04 2.02
N GLU A 57 -0.22 -20.96 1.06
CA GLU A 57 0.34 -20.86 -0.28
C GLU A 57 -0.74 -20.29 -1.20
N PHE A 58 -0.82 -18.96 -1.16
CA PHE A 58 -1.38 -18.19 -2.25
C PHE A 58 -0.79 -18.70 -3.58
N ASN A 59 -1.61 -19.42 -4.35
CA ASN A 59 -1.24 -19.86 -5.68
C ASN A 59 -1.66 -18.78 -6.69
N PRO A 60 -0.71 -18.14 -7.40
CA PRO A 60 -1.02 -17.11 -8.39
C PRO A 60 -1.81 -17.64 -9.60
N GLU A 61 -1.83 -18.96 -9.81
CA GLU A 61 -2.60 -19.60 -10.89
C GLU A 61 -4.09 -19.80 -10.54
N ASN A 62 -4.46 -19.61 -9.26
CA ASN A 62 -5.83 -19.76 -8.80
C ASN A 62 -6.63 -18.48 -9.03
N ILE A 63 -7.95 -18.63 -9.19
CA ILE A 63 -8.85 -17.49 -9.11
C ILE A 63 -8.91 -17.05 -7.64
N LEU A 64 -8.39 -15.85 -7.36
CA LEU A 64 -8.45 -15.24 -6.04
C LEU A 64 -9.82 -14.59 -5.83
N ILE A 65 -10.46 -14.96 -4.72
CA ILE A 65 -11.62 -14.26 -4.17
C ILE A 65 -11.11 -13.42 -2.99
N GLU A 66 -11.36 -12.12 -3.07
CA GLU A 66 -11.13 -11.18 -1.96
C GLU A 66 -12.47 -10.82 -1.33
N ALA A 67 -12.63 -11.08 -0.04
CA ALA A 67 -13.85 -10.81 0.70
C ALA A 67 -13.62 -9.73 1.77
N PHE A 68 -14.22 -8.55 1.60
CA PHE A 68 -14.16 -7.45 2.56
C PHE A 68 -15.33 -7.58 3.54
N PHE A 69 -15.09 -8.29 4.64
CA PHE A 69 -16.14 -8.77 5.52
C PHE A 69 -16.04 -8.09 6.89
N ASP A 70 -17.17 -7.64 7.40
CA ASP A 70 -17.26 -7.14 8.78
C ASP A 70 -17.64 -8.33 9.68
N PRO A 71 -16.79 -8.74 10.64
CA PRO A 71 -17.01 -9.91 11.48
C PRO A 71 -18.30 -9.87 12.34
N VAL A 72 -18.92 -8.69 12.54
CA VAL A 72 -20.17 -8.56 13.30
C VAL A 72 -21.39 -8.22 12.42
N CYS A 73 -21.21 -8.12 11.11
CA CYS A 73 -22.29 -7.77 10.20
C CYS A 73 -23.18 -9.00 9.88
N PRO A 74 -24.53 -8.87 10.00
CA PRO A 74 -25.44 -9.97 9.69
C PRO A 74 -25.39 -10.37 8.20
N ASP A 75 -25.21 -9.44 7.27
CA ASP A 75 -25.12 -9.76 5.84
C ASP A 75 -23.83 -10.54 5.53
N THR A 76 -22.74 -10.21 6.22
CA THR A 76 -21.47 -10.98 6.15
C THR A 76 -21.68 -12.41 6.64
N ARG A 77 -22.35 -12.58 7.79
CA ARG A 77 -22.71 -13.89 8.32
C ARG A 77 -23.54 -14.69 7.32
N ASP A 78 -24.56 -14.08 6.74
CA ASP A 78 -25.50 -14.75 5.85
C ASP A 78 -24.84 -15.10 4.50
N ALA A 79 -23.84 -14.34 4.05
CA ALA A 79 -23.04 -14.64 2.86
C ALA A 79 -22.01 -15.78 3.07
N TRP A 80 -21.53 -15.97 4.31
CA TRP A 80 -20.44 -16.90 4.61
C TRP A 80 -20.70 -18.37 4.20
N PRO A 81 -21.88 -18.98 4.46
CA PRO A 81 -22.15 -20.36 4.06
C PRO A 81 -22.05 -20.59 2.54
N SER A 82 -22.62 -19.68 1.75
CA SER A 82 -22.60 -19.77 0.27
C SER A 82 -21.18 -19.63 -0.27
N LEU A 83 -20.37 -18.75 0.32
CA LEU A 83 -18.95 -18.62 -0.03
C LEU A 83 -18.17 -19.91 0.29
N LYS A 84 -18.37 -20.49 1.47
CA LYS A 84 -17.77 -21.79 1.82
C LYS A 84 -18.20 -22.90 0.86
N GLN A 85 -19.46 -22.92 0.45
CA GLN A 85 -19.97 -23.89 -0.53
C GLN A 85 -19.27 -23.74 -1.89
N ALA A 86 -19.05 -22.51 -2.36
CA ALA A 86 -18.30 -22.26 -3.59
C ALA A 86 -16.86 -22.76 -3.48
N LEU A 87 -16.17 -22.46 -2.38
CA LEU A 87 -14.80 -22.94 -2.13
C LEU A 87 -14.71 -24.46 -2.13
N HIS A 88 -15.66 -25.13 -1.48
CA HIS A 88 -15.75 -26.58 -1.50
C HIS A 88 -15.99 -27.14 -2.91
N TYR A 89 -16.90 -26.53 -3.69
CA TYR A 89 -17.25 -26.99 -5.03
C TYR A 89 -16.12 -26.81 -6.05
N TYR A 90 -15.44 -25.66 -6.02
CA TYR A 90 -14.38 -25.38 -6.99
C TYR A 90 -13.01 -25.90 -6.54
N GLY A 91 -12.83 -26.19 -5.24
CA GLY A 91 -11.65 -26.82 -4.66
C GLY A 91 -10.39 -25.99 -4.89
N SER A 92 -9.34 -26.66 -5.35
CA SER A 92 -8.00 -26.07 -5.58
C SER A 92 -7.95 -24.97 -6.65
N ARG A 93 -9.05 -24.70 -7.37
CA ARG A 93 -9.13 -23.64 -8.39
C ARG A 93 -9.38 -22.25 -7.80
N LEU A 94 -9.85 -22.20 -6.55
CA LEU A 94 -10.12 -20.95 -5.84
C LEU A 94 -9.14 -20.79 -4.68
N SER A 95 -8.78 -19.54 -4.44
CA SER A 95 -8.13 -19.10 -3.21
C SER A 95 -9.00 -18.02 -2.58
N LEU A 96 -9.13 -18.01 -1.24
CA LEU A 96 -9.87 -16.97 -0.53
C LEU A 96 -8.95 -16.20 0.43
N ILE A 97 -8.99 -14.88 0.31
CA ILE A 97 -8.47 -13.95 1.31
C ILE A 97 -9.67 -13.16 1.87
N VAL A 98 -9.80 -13.16 3.20
CA VAL A 98 -10.78 -12.34 3.91
C VAL A 98 -10.07 -11.13 4.50
N HIS A 99 -10.52 -9.94 4.12
CA HIS A 99 -10.08 -8.68 4.68
C HIS A 99 -11.09 -8.25 5.76
N PRO A 100 -10.74 -8.30 7.06
CA PRO A 100 -11.60 -7.75 8.10
C PRO A 100 -11.85 -6.27 7.82
N PHE A 101 -13.10 -5.91 7.61
CA PHE A 101 -13.51 -4.56 7.22
C PHE A 101 -14.52 -4.01 8.23
N PRO A 102 -14.06 -3.40 9.34
CA PRO A 102 -14.95 -2.94 10.39
C PRO A 102 -15.76 -1.73 9.92
N LEU A 103 -17.08 -1.89 9.79
CA LEU A 103 -17.94 -0.78 9.39
C LEU A 103 -18.14 0.18 10.58
N PRO A 104 -18.15 1.50 10.33
CA PRO A 104 -18.15 2.50 11.41
C PRO A 104 -19.45 2.56 12.22
N TYR A 105 -20.48 1.84 11.80
CA TYR A 105 -21.82 1.83 12.39
C TYR A 105 -22.18 0.51 13.08
N HIS A 106 -21.28 -0.48 13.10
CA HIS A 106 -21.46 -1.69 13.88
C HIS A 106 -20.64 -1.63 15.17
N ASP A 107 -21.30 -1.84 16.30
CA ASP A 107 -20.63 -1.91 17.59
C ASP A 107 -19.61 -3.05 17.62
N ASN A 108 -18.45 -2.79 18.21
CA ASN A 108 -17.33 -3.73 18.35
C ASN A 108 -16.66 -4.20 17.04
N ALA A 109 -17.08 -3.74 15.86
CA ALA A 109 -16.51 -4.17 14.58
C ALA A 109 -14.99 -4.01 14.53
N PHE A 110 -14.47 -2.88 15.03
CA PHE A 110 -13.03 -2.64 15.13
C PHE A 110 -12.34 -3.63 16.08
N VAL A 111 -12.93 -3.87 17.25
CA VAL A 111 -12.33 -4.74 18.29
C VAL A 111 -12.29 -6.19 17.84
N THR A 112 -13.35 -6.68 17.21
CA THR A 112 -13.41 -8.05 16.66
C THR A 112 -12.44 -8.21 15.49
N SER A 113 -12.37 -7.23 14.57
CA SER A 113 -11.41 -7.23 13.47
C SER A 113 -9.97 -7.25 13.98
N TRP A 114 -9.67 -6.45 15.00
CA TRP A 114 -8.36 -6.43 15.64
C TRP A 114 -8.02 -7.74 16.36
N ALA A 115 -8.99 -8.34 17.06
CA ALA A 115 -8.83 -9.64 17.70
C ALA A 115 -8.45 -10.73 16.69
N LEU A 116 -9.06 -10.72 15.50
CA LEU A 116 -8.73 -11.66 14.43
C LEU A 116 -7.28 -11.51 13.94
N HIS A 117 -6.79 -10.28 13.77
CA HIS A 117 -5.40 -10.04 13.41
C HIS A 117 -4.43 -10.52 14.49
N ILE A 118 -4.75 -10.29 15.77
CA ILE A 118 -3.94 -10.80 16.89
C ILE A 118 -3.91 -12.33 16.86
N VAL A 119 -5.08 -12.97 16.81
CA VAL A 119 -5.15 -14.44 16.80
C VAL A 119 -4.44 -15.02 15.59
N ASN A 120 -4.58 -14.41 14.41
CA ASN A 120 -3.86 -14.86 13.22
C ASN A 120 -2.33 -14.76 13.38
N GLY A 121 -1.84 -13.72 14.05
CA GLY A 121 -0.41 -13.57 14.36
C GLY A 121 0.10 -14.58 15.40
N LEU A 122 -0.77 -15.07 16.29
CA LEU A 122 -0.42 -16.05 17.32
C LEU A 122 -0.59 -17.50 16.85
N ASN A 123 -1.71 -17.79 16.17
CA ASN A 123 -2.09 -19.09 15.64
C ASN A 123 -3.11 -18.90 14.50
N SER A 124 -2.63 -18.95 13.26
CA SER A 124 -3.47 -18.78 12.06
C SER A 124 -4.57 -19.84 11.92
N SER A 125 -4.37 -21.07 12.44
CA SER A 125 -5.41 -22.11 12.43
C SER A 125 -6.59 -21.79 13.35
N ALA A 126 -6.42 -20.89 14.33
CA ALA A 126 -7.50 -20.46 15.23
C ALA A 126 -8.31 -19.27 14.70
N THR A 127 -7.84 -18.61 13.63
CA THR A 127 -8.46 -17.39 13.08
C THR A 127 -9.91 -17.62 12.65
N TYR A 128 -10.18 -18.61 11.80
CA TYR A 128 -11.54 -18.86 11.30
C TYR A 128 -12.47 -19.53 12.32
N PRO A 129 -11.99 -20.41 13.20
CA PRO A 129 -12.79 -20.83 14.36
C PRO A 129 -13.24 -19.66 15.23
N LEU A 130 -12.36 -18.68 15.50
CA LEU A 130 -12.74 -17.46 16.22
C LEU A 130 -13.71 -16.60 15.40
N TRP A 131 -13.42 -16.39 14.12
CA TRP A 131 -14.29 -15.64 13.21
C TRP A 131 -15.72 -16.15 13.24
N GLU A 132 -15.90 -17.46 13.07
CA GLU A 132 -17.21 -18.09 13.05
C GLU A 132 -17.94 -18.02 14.41
N SER A 133 -17.23 -17.71 15.50
CA SER A 133 -17.83 -17.52 16.83
C SER A 133 -18.39 -16.11 17.06
N PHE A 134 -18.11 -15.14 16.20
CA PHE A 134 -18.69 -13.79 16.27
C PHE A 134 -20.11 -13.71 15.67
N PHE A 135 -20.48 -14.70 14.87
CA PHE A 135 -21.80 -14.84 14.26
C PHE A 135 -22.87 -15.30 15.27
#